data_AF-K6E3Q1-F1
#
_entry.id   AF-K6E3Q1-F1
#
_cell.length_a   1.000
_cell.length_b   1.000
_cell.length_c   1.000
_cell.angle_alpha   90.00
_cell.angle_beta   90.00
_cell.angle_gamma   90.00
#
_symmetry.space_group_name_H-M   'P 1'
#
loop_
_entity.id
_entity.type
_entity.pdbx_description
1 polymer ?
#
loop_
_entity_poly.entity_id
_entity_poly.type
_entity_poly.pdbx_seq_one_letter_code
_entity_poly.pdbx_strand_id
1 'polypeptide(L)'
;MSNIELIELSKELYAINKRMDEGILKAYSLAKKKAAAEREYRKELAKEMLRLREEKYPVSIIHDIARGNLADLKFERDVAEDLFKTAITALNTLQTEASVLQSIKKHHEVI
;
A
#
# COMPACT_ATOMS: atom_id res chain seq x y z
N MET A 1 -23.92 -29.73 -6.01
CA MET A 1 -24.25 -28.42 -6.61
C MET A 1 -25.05 -28.64 -7.87
N SER A 2 -26.10 -27.84 -8.09
CA SER A 2 -26.69 -27.77 -9.44
C SER A 2 -25.66 -27.18 -10.42
N ASN A 3 -25.77 -27.49 -11.71
CA ASN A 3 -24.90 -26.92 -12.73
C ASN A 3 -24.94 -25.37 -12.72
N ILE A 4 -26.06 -24.79 -12.29
CA ILE A 4 -26.27 -23.35 -12.12
C ILE A 4 -25.36 -22.79 -11.01
N GLU A 5 -25.27 -23.45 -9.86
CA GLU A 5 -24.44 -23.01 -8.72
C GLU A 5 -22.93 -23.05 -9.05
N LEU A 6 -22.49 -24.03 -9.85
CA LEU A 6 -21.08 -24.12 -10.28
C LEU A 6 -20.70 -22.97 -11.22
N ILE A 7 -21.62 -22.59 -12.10
CA ILE A 7 -21.44 -21.46 -13.02
C ILE A 7 -21.38 -20.15 -12.23
N GLU A 8 -22.23 -19.97 -11.22
CA GLU A 8 -22.21 -18.79 -10.34
C GLU A 8 -20.90 -18.66 -9.57
N LEU A 9 -20.46 -19.74 -8.90
CA LEU A 9 -19.19 -19.75 -8.17
C LEU A 9 -17.99 -19.43 -9.09
N SER A 10 -18.01 -19.95 -10.31
CA SER A 10 -16.97 -19.68 -11.32
C SER A 10 -16.97 -18.21 -11.76
N LYS A 11 -18.15 -17.59 -11.90
CA LYS A 11 -18.28 -16.16 -12.21
C LYS A 11 -17.76 -15.28 -11.07
N GLU A 12 -18.05 -15.63 -9.83
CA GLU A 12 -17.55 -14.91 -8.66
C GLU A 12 -16.02 -14.99 -8.54
N LEU A 13 -15.45 -16.17 -8.71
CA LEU A 13 -13.99 -16.36 -8.76
C LEU A 13 -13.36 -15.53 -9.88
N TYR A 14 -13.96 -15.49 -11.07
CA TYR A 14 -13.48 -14.65 -12.16
C TYR A 14 -13.53 -13.15 -11.79
N ALA A 15 -14.61 -12.70 -11.15
CA ALA A 15 -14.74 -11.32 -10.70
C ALA A 15 -13.70 -10.93 -9.65
N ILE A 16 -13.40 -11.82 -8.69
CA ILE A 16 -12.36 -11.59 -7.68
C ILE A 16 -10.97 -11.48 -8.34
N ASN A 17 -10.64 -12.38 -9.26
CA ASN A 17 -9.37 -12.33 -9.99
C ASN A 17 -9.21 -11.02 -10.76
N LYS A 18 -10.26 -10.56 -11.46
CA LYS A 18 -10.24 -9.27 -12.15
C LYS A 18 -10.00 -8.10 -11.20
N ARG A 19 -10.66 -8.07 -10.04
CA ARG A 19 -10.42 -7.05 -9.00
C ARG A 19 -9.00 -7.10 -8.46
N MET A 20 -8.44 -8.31 -8.34
CA MET A 20 -7.06 -8.51 -7.88
C MET A 20 -6.06 -7.97 -8.90
N ASP A 21 -6.24 -8.24 -10.19
CA ASP A 21 -5.40 -7.70 -11.27
C ASP A 21 -5.40 -6.16 -11.28
N GLU A 22 -6.59 -5.56 -11.18
CA GLU A 22 -6.74 -4.10 -11.06
C GLU A 22 -6.08 -3.56 -9.79
N GLY A 23 -6.22 -4.29 -8.67
CA GLY A 23 -5.59 -3.96 -7.39
C GLY A 23 -4.06 -4.00 -7.45
N ILE A 24 -3.48 -4.97 -8.16
CA ILE A 24 -2.02 -5.11 -8.35
C ILE A 24 -1.46 -3.91 -9.11
N LEU A 25 -2.12 -3.50 -10.20
CA LEU A 25 -1.71 -2.32 -10.96
C LEU A 25 -1.74 -1.04 -10.10
N LYS A 26 -2.79 -0.89 -9.27
CA LYS A 26 -2.88 0.22 -8.30
C LYS A 26 -1.78 0.14 -7.25
N ALA A 27 -1.48 -1.04 -6.71
CA ALA A 27 -0.42 -1.26 -5.74
C ALA A 27 0.96 -0.90 -6.30
N TYR A 28 1.26 -1.22 -7.57
CA TYR A 28 2.51 -0.78 -8.22
C TYR A 28 2.61 0.74 -8.32
N SER A 29 1.52 1.42 -8.69
CA SER A 29 1.48 2.87 -8.74
C SER A 29 1.72 3.49 -7.35
N LEU A 30 1.08 2.93 -6.32
CA LEU A 30 1.25 3.36 -4.93
C LEU A 30 2.67 3.09 -4.42
N ALA A 31 3.28 1.95 -4.77
CA ALA A 31 4.67 1.65 -4.44
C ALA A 31 5.64 2.71 -5.00
N LYS A 32 5.44 3.09 -6.26
CA LYS A 32 6.24 4.15 -6.90
C LYS A 32 6.03 5.50 -6.22
N LYS A 33 4.79 5.85 -5.87
CA LYS A 33 4.48 7.09 -5.13
C LYS A 33 5.13 7.11 -3.75
N LYS A 34 5.01 6.02 -2.99
CA LYS A 34 5.69 5.84 -1.70
C LYS A 34 7.20 6.04 -1.82
N ALA A 35 7.83 5.38 -2.79
CA ALA A 35 9.27 5.49 -3.01
C ALA A 35 9.70 6.91 -3.41
N ALA A 36 8.90 7.59 -4.23
CA ALA A 36 9.15 8.97 -4.64
C ALA A 36 9.03 9.94 -3.46
N ALA A 37 7.99 9.80 -2.63
CA ALA A 37 7.75 10.64 -1.46
C ALA A 37 8.85 10.47 -0.39
N GLU A 38 9.26 9.23 -0.08
CA GLU A 38 10.39 8.99 0.84
C GLU A 38 11.69 9.61 0.30
N ARG A 39 11.98 9.45 -1.00
CA ARG A 39 13.16 10.05 -1.62
C ARG A 39 13.16 11.57 -1.48
N GLU A 40 12.04 12.22 -1.79
CA GLU A 40 11.95 13.69 -1.73
C GLU A 40 12.04 14.20 -0.29
N TYR A 41 11.28 13.60 0.64
CA TYR A 41 11.36 13.95 2.06
C TYR A 41 12.79 13.80 2.61
N ARG A 42 13.49 12.72 2.29
CA ARG A 42 14.89 12.51 2.75
C ARG A 42 15.85 13.54 2.17
N LYS A 43 15.68 13.90 0.90
CA LYS A 43 16.51 14.90 0.22
C LYS A 43 16.32 16.28 0.85
N GLU A 44 15.08 16.71 1.04
CA GLU A 44 14.80 18.02 1.63
C GLU A 44 15.15 18.06 3.11
N LEU A 45 14.93 16.98 3.87
CA LEU A 45 15.35 16.89 5.26
C LEU A 45 16.87 17.05 5.41
N ALA A 46 17.65 16.42 4.54
CA ALA A 46 19.11 16.56 4.56
C ALA A 46 19.55 18.01 4.29
N LYS A 47 18.95 18.66 3.28
CA LYS A 47 19.23 20.07 2.97
C LYS A 47 18.85 20.99 4.12
N GLU A 48 17.68 20.78 4.72
CA GLU A 48 17.20 21.62 5.83
C GLU A 48 18.08 21.47 7.07
N MET A 49 18.53 20.26 7.39
CA MET A 49 19.48 20.05 8.48
C MET A 49 20.84 20.71 8.22
N LEU A 50 21.32 20.74 6.96
CA LEU A 50 22.53 21.46 6.59
C LEU A 50 22.35 22.98 6.74
N ARG A 51 21.24 23.53 6.25
CA ARG A 51 20.89 24.95 6.40
C ARG A 51 20.85 25.37 7.88
N LEU A 52 20.14 24.62 8.72
CA LEU A 52 20.04 24.90 10.16
C LEU A 52 21.39 24.80 10.88
N ARG A 53 22.29 23.92 10.41
CA ARG A 53 23.66 23.83 10.91
C ARG A 53 24.49 25.06 10.53
N GLU A 54 24.37 25.54 9.29
CA GLU A 54 25.03 26.78 8.84
C GLU A 54 24.52 27.99 9.63
N GLU A 55 23.24 27.99 9.99
CA GLU A 55 22.61 28.99 10.87
C GLU A 55 22.97 28.84 12.35
N LYS A 56 23.86 27.89 12.70
CA LYS A 56 24.38 27.67 14.05
C LYS A 56 23.32 27.29 15.09
N TYR A 57 22.20 26.67 14.67
CA TYR A 57 21.27 26.07 15.63
C TYR A 57 21.97 24.97 16.43
N PRO A 58 21.61 24.76 17.72
CA PRO A 58 22.15 23.67 18.51
C PRO A 58 21.88 22.30 17.87
N VAL A 59 22.91 21.47 17.75
CA VAL A 59 22.82 20.14 17.12
C VAL A 59 21.74 19.26 17.75
N SER A 60 21.47 19.44 19.05
CA SER A 60 20.44 18.71 19.78
C SER A 60 19.00 18.98 19.29
N ILE A 61 18.73 20.14 18.66
CA ILE A 61 17.38 20.52 18.22
C ILE A 61 17.20 20.60 16.70
N ILE A 62 18.29 20.59 15.93
CA ILE A 62 18.24 20.66 14.46
C ILE A 62 17.29 19.62 13.88
N HIS A 63 17.34 18.39 14.40
CA HIS A 63 16.50 17.33 13.85
C HIS A 63 15.00 17.62 14.06
N ASP A 64 14.62 18.12 15.23
CA ASP A 64 13.22 18.38 15.54
C ASP A 64 12.69 19.59 14.76
N ILE A 65 13.50 20.64 14.63
CA ILE A 65 13.17 21.81 13.81
C ILE A 65 13.03 21.41 12.33
N ALA A 66 13.99 20.66 11.77
CA ALA A 66 13.95 20.26 10.36
C ALA A 66 12.71 19.40 10.05
N ARG A 67 12.33 18.49 10.95
CA ARG A 67 11.09 17.70 10.80
C ARG A 67 9.84 18.57 10.92
N GLY A 68 9.86 19.59 11.78
CA GLY A 68 8.76 20.54 11.92
C GLY A 68 8.58 21.40 10.67
N ASN A 69 9.68 21.92 10.12
CA ASN A 69 9.67 22.74 8.91
C ASN A 69 9.23 21.97 7.67
N LEU A 70 9.48 20.65 7.65
CA LEU A 70 9.11 19.76 6.54
C LEU A 70 7.94 18.83 6.92
N ALA A 71 7.07 19.27 7.84
CA ALA A 71 5.95 18.46 8.32
C ALA A 71 5.01 18.03 7.18
N ASP A 72 4.78 18.89 6.18
CA ASP A 72 3.94 18.57 5.03
C ASP A 72 4.54 17.46 4.15
N LEU A 73 5.83 17.53 3.84
CA LEU A 73 6.52 16.45 3.10
C LEU A 73 6.53 15.13 3.89
N LYS A 74 6.68 15.22 5.22
CA LYS A 74 6.60 14.05 6.09
C LYS A 74 5.19 13.45 6.06
N PHE A 75 4.15 14.28 6.12
CA PHE A 75 2.76 13.86 6.03
C PHE A 75 2.48 13.16 4.69
N GLU A 76 2.88 13.75 3.58
CA GLU A 76 2.70 13.14 2.25
C GLU A 76 3.38 11.78 2.13
N ARG A 77 4.60 11.66 2.68
CA ARG A 77 5.31 10.38 2.75
C ARG A 77 4.54 9.35 3.56
N ASP A 78 4.11 9.73 4.77
CA ASP A 78 3.43 8.82 5.70
C ASP A 78 2.10 8.33 5.09
N VAL A 79 1.34 9.25 4.48
CA VAL A 79 0.13 8.91 3.71
C VAL A 79 0.43 7.96 2.56
N ALA A 80 1.48 8.21 1.78
CA ALA A 80 1.84 7.33 0.67
C ALA A 80 2.24 5.92 1.15
N GLU A 81 2.90 5.81 2.30
CA GLU A 81 3.22 4.55 2.94
C GLU A 81 1.97 3.79 3.40
N ASP A 82 1.05 4.46 4.09
CA ASP A 82 -0.16 3.83 4.62
C ASP A 82 -1.14 3.43 3.52
N LEU A 83 -1.24 4.23 2.45
CA LEU A 83 -2.00 3.86 1.25
C LEU A 83 -1.44 2.61 0.59
N PHE A 84 -0.10 2.51 0.47
CA PHE A 84 0.53 1.32 -0.09
C PHE A 84 0.27 0.08 0.79
N LYS A 85 0.44 0.19 2.11
CA LYS A 85 0.13 -0.91 3.05
C LYS A 85 -1.33 -1.35 2.95
N THR A 86 -2.25 -0.39 2.91
CA THR A 86 -3.69 -0.66 2.77
C THR A 86 -4.00 -1.40 1.47
N ALA A 87 -3.37 -1.01 0.36
CA ALA A 87 -3.54 -1.70 -0.91
C ALA A 87 -3.06 -3.16 -0.85
N ILE A 88 -1.93 -3.43 -0.21
CA ILE A 88 -1.43 -4.80 -0.01
C ILE A 88 -2.39 -5.61 0.88
N THR A 89 -2.88 -5.03 1.97
CA THR A 89 -3.88 -5.68 2.84
C THR A 89 -5.14 -6.03 2.06
N ALA A 90 -5.67 -5.11 1.24
CA ALA A 90 -6.84 -5.36 0.41
C ALA A 90 -6.61 -6.52 -0.59
N LEU A 91 -5.43 -6.59 -1.21
CA LEU A 91 -5.06 -7.71 -2.08
C LEU A 91 -5.03 -9.05 -1.33
N ASN A 92 -4.48 -9.08 -0.11
CA ASN A 92 -4.47 -10.29 0.71
C ASN A 92 -5.88 -10.72 1.12
N THR A 93 -6.79 -9.77 1.36
CA THR A 93 -8.21 -10.06 1.61
C THR A 93 -8.85 -10.73 0.39
N LEU A 94 -8.66 -10.18 -0.82
CA LEU A 94 -9.16 -10.79 -2.06
C LEU A 94 -8.58 -12.19 -2.29
N GLN A 95 -7.30 -12.40 -2.00
CA GLN A 95 -6.66 -13.72 -2.08
C GLN A 95 -7.30 -14.72 -1.10
N THR A 96 -7.63 -14.26 0.10
CA THR A 96 -8.31 -15.08 1.13
C THR A 96 -9.72 -15.45 0.68
N GLU A 97 -10.49 -14.49 0.15
CA GLU A 97 -11.82 -14.73 -0.42
C GLU A 97 -11.78 -15.76 -1.56
N ALA A 98 -10.84 -15.61 -2.50
CA ALA A 98 -10.65 -16.60 -3.57
C ALA A 98 -10.32 -17.99 -3.04
N SER A 99 -9.49 -18.10 -2.00
CA SER A 99 -9.11 -19.37 -1.37
C SER A 99 -10.29 -20.06 -0.69
N VAL A 100 -11.18 -19.27 -0.05
CA VAL A 100 -12.41 -19.78 0.55
C VAL A 100 -13.34 -20.36 -0.53
N LEU A 101 -13.57 -19.62 -1.62
CA LEU A 101 -14.43 -20.09 -2.73
C LEU A 101 -13.85 -21.36 -3.40
N GLN A 102 -12.54 -21.43 -3.58
CA GLN A 102 -11.87 -22.64 -4.10
C GLN A 102 -12.04 -23.84 -3.16
N SER A 103 -11.99 -23.62 -1.85
CA SER A 103 -12.18 -24.67 -0.85
C SER A 103 -13.61 -25.21 -0.85
N ILE A 104 -14.61 -24.32 -0.95
CA ILE A 104 -16.03 -24.68 -1.10
C ILE A 104 -16.22 -25.54 -2.35
N LYS A 105 -15.68 -25.11 -3.49
CA LYS A 105 -15.71 -25.89 -4.74
C LYS A 105 -15.14 -27.30 -4.54
N LYS A 106 -13.95 -27.40 -3.97
CA LYS A 106 -13.24 -28.67 -3.78
C LYS A 106 -14.01 -29.65 -2.90
N HIS A 107 -14.62 -29.18 -1.81
CA HIS A 107 -15.38 -30.06 -0.90
C HIS A 107 -16.70 -30.56 -1.52
N HIS A 108 -17.20 -29.92 -2.56
CA HIS A 108 -18.40 -30.36 -3.27
C HIS A 108 -18.12 -31.23 -4.50
N GLU A 109 -16.88 -31.31 -4.98
CA GLU A 109 -16.46 -32.28 -6.01
C GLU A 109 -16.18 -33.68 -5.44
N VAL A 110 -16.05 -33.81 -4.11
CA VAL A 110 -15.69 -35.06 -3.40
C VAL A 110 -16.92 -35.78 -2.81
N ILE A 111 -18.09 -35.14 -2.83
CA ILE A 111 -19.39 -35.68 -2.37
C ILE A 111 -20.29 -35.90 -3.58
#